data_AF-A0A5A7TJ15-F1
#
_entry.id   AF-A0A5A7TJ15-F1
#
_cell.length_a   1.000
_cell.length_b   1.000
_cell.length_c   1.000
_cell.angle_alpha   90.00
_cell.angle_beta   90.00
_cell.angle_gamma   90.00
#
_symmetry.space_group_name_H-M   'P 1'
#
loop_
_entity.id
_entity.type
_entity.pdbx_description
1 polymer ?
#
loop_
_entity_poly.entity_id
_entity_poly.type
_entity_poly.pdbx_seq_one_letter_code
_entity_poly.pdbx_strand_id
1 'polypeptide(L)'
;MAATLEEEIKEHKDESDSSKNDRHWKRPLKKTKLLGDDPDGRGSSALGVPNVPPLSPLNSHLDGFIELDSDESLMGSHAVDSAMEEEIRRSKMIVGGKDIGSPPFKGDACPKEPLQKVSSTHAPLKYSESPLDASNRQITRSPEHSQWIGEKVVSNFFKKTTLCMWKDIQDKIIQTPFEYIPRLRPEIATVLSQIEKIHADGLSPLEEYLNSYLKRIDNFNDVQSSYSAQLLSIDKARQLDEKTSAIEEALTLMEQLRGDAKVIQERTIELSLEKKELKRRLQSINAESQQLSILSCEKAEAIDQQELEVVKLQNEVNTLEGTSAITEEAIEALATVCRSMEAAREEFKNLKWKL
;
A
#
# COMPACT_ATOMS: atom_id res chain seq x y z
N MET A 1 12.35 -29.82 71.11
CA MET A 1 12.55 -28.35 71.08
C MET A 1 11.83 -27.87 69.83
N ALA A 2 10.53 -27.51 69.88
CA ALA A 2 9.95 -26.20 70.27
C ALA A 2 10.53 -25.04 69.41
N ALA A 3 9.80 -24.13 68.75
CA ALA A 3 8.39 -23.66 68.74
C ALA A 3 8.09 -23.08 67.31
N THR A 4 6.91 -23.08 66.67
CA THR A 4 5.55 -22.47 66.90
C THR A 4 5.49 -20.96 67.17
N LEU A 5 4.76 -20.23 66.30
CA LEU A 5 3.77 -19.13 66.49
C LEU A 5 3.78 -18.20 65.24
N GLU A 6 2.70 -18.01 64.44
CA GLU A 6 1.41 -17.30 64.69
C GLU A 6 1.61 -15.88 65.24
N GLU A 7 1.26 -14.82 64.51
CA GLU A 7 0.05 -13.96 64.64
C GLU A 7 0.39 -12.65 63.86
N GLU A 8 -0.46 -11.70 63.46
CA GLU A 8 -1.91 -11.44 63.45
C GLU A 8 -2.10 -10.18 62.58
N ILE A 9 -3.35 -10.02 62.14
CA ILE A 9 -4.03 -9.01 61.34
C ILE A 9 -3.88 -7.58 61.91
N LYS A 10 -3.87 -6.56 61.02
CA LYS A 10 -4.59 -5.30 61.34
C LYS A 10 -5.24 -4.64 60.13
N GLU A 11 -6.56 -4.62 60.23
CA GLU A 11 -7.59 -3.89 59.50
C GLU A 11 -7.36 -2.37 59.54
N HIS A 12 -7.52 -1.71 58.39
CA HIS A 12 -7.83 -0.28 58.32
C HIS A 12 -8.99 -0.05 57.35
N LYS A 13 -10.14 0.29 57.94
CA LYS A 13 -11.24 1.00 57.30
C LYS A 13 -10.83 2.45 57.08
N ASP A 14 -11.17 2.99 55.93
CA ASP A 14 -11.50 4.42 55.82
C ASP A 14 -12.68 4.59 54.87
N GLU A 15 -13.75 5.14 55.45
CA GLU A 15 -14.92 5.68 54.76
C GLU A 15 -14.55 7.04 54.15
N SER A 16 -14.98 7.32 52.92
CA SER A 16 -15.32 8.68 52.48
C SER A 16 -16.06 8.67 51.14
N ASP A 17 -17.38 8.72 51.27
CA ASP A 17 -18.34 9.62 50.63
C ASP A 17 -18.16 10.19 49.19
N SER A 18 -19.30 10.08 48.48
CA SER A 18 -19.93 11.15 47.70
C SER A 18 -19.24 11.65 46.41
N SER A 19 -19.80 11.26 45.26
CA SER A 19 -20.17 12.25 44.22
C SER A 19 -21.15 11.67 43.20
N LYS A 20 -22.39 12.16 43.24
CA LYS A 20 -23.39 12.00 42.18
C LYS A 20 -22.93 12.79 40.94
N ASN A 21 -22.93 12.17 39.76
CA ASN A 21 -23.08 12.92 38.52
C ASN A 21 -23.95 12.18 37.52
N ASP A 22 -25.23 12.50 37.62
CA ASP A 22 -26.28 12.30 36.64
C ASP A 22 -26.15 13.44 35.59
N ARG A 23 -25.81 13.10 34.35
CA ARG A 23 -25.88 14.03 33.20
C ARG A 23 -26.36 13.32 31.94
N HIS A 24 -27.67 13.26 31.84
CA HIS A 24 -28.45 13.36 30.60
C HIS A 24 -27.77 14.26 29.55
N TRP A 25 -27.52 13.74 28.34
CA TRP A 25 -27.35 14.58 27.16
C TRP A 25 -28.45 14.30 26.14
N LYS A 26 -29.24 15.35 25.91
CA LYS A 26 -30.31 15.45 24.91
C LYS A 26 -29.73 15.60 23.50
N ARG A 27 -30.34 14.92 22.53
CA ARG A 27 -30.23 15.22 21.09
C ARG A 27 -30.77 16.62 20.76
N PRO A 28 -30.21 17.31 19.75
CA PRO A 28 -30.94 18.28 18.97
C PRO A 28 -31.21 17.76 17.55
N LEU A 29 -32.49 17.51 17.26
CA LEU A 29 -33.06 17.64 15.93
C LEU A 29 -33.43 19.10 15.73
N LYS A 30 -32.98 19.74 14.64
CA LYS A 30 -33.84 20.57 13.79
C LYS A 30 -33.15 20.99 12.49
N LYS A 31 -33.91 20.76 11.42
CA LYS A 31 -33.73 21.21 10.05
C LYS A 31 -33.98 22.71 9.97
N THR A 32 -33.22 23.41 9.14
CA THR A 32 -33.67 24.65 8.52
C THR A 32 -33.26 24.62 7.05
N LYS A 33 -34.25 24.56 6.17
CA LYS A 33 -34.11 24.85 4.74
C LYS A 33 -34.18 26.37 4.60
N LEU A 34 -33.23 26.97 3.89
CA LEU A 34 -33.36 28.33 3.36
C LEU A 34 -32.69 28.37 1.98
N LEU A 35 -33.52 28.74 1.02
CA LEU A 35 -33.32 28.88 -0.42
C LEU A 35 -32.51 30.17 -0.71
N GLY A 36 -31.73 30.22 -1.78
CA GLY A 36 -31.20 31.48 -2.30
C GLY A 36 -30.08 31.33 -3.32
N ASP A 37 -30.50 31.20 -4.59
CA ASP A 37 -29.94 31.77 -5.83
C ASP A 37 -28.43 31.73 -6.14
N ASP A 38 -28.17 31.04 -7.26
CA ASP A 38 -27.03 31.22 -8.18
C ASP A 38 -27.19 32.56 -8.93
N PRO A 39 -26.10 33.28 -9.25
CA PRO A 39 -25.58 33.13 -10.60
C PRO A 39 -24.04 33.25 -10.75
N ASP A 40 -23.51 32.35 -11.57
CA ASP A 40 -22.60 32.59 -12.71
C ASP A 40 -21.30 33.38 -12.44
N GLY A 41 -20.18 32.65 -12.43
CA GLY A 41 -18.86 33.24 -12.15
C GLY A 41 -17.67 32.34 -12.50
N ARG A 42 -17.56 31.94 -13.77
CA ARG A 42 -16.32 31.94 -14.58
C ARG A 42 -14.97 31.75 -13.83
N GLY A 43 -14.31 30.61 -14.07
CA GLY A 43 -12.86 30.49 -13.80
C GLY A 43 -12.30 29.06 -13.75
N SER A 44 -12.23 28.37 -14.89
CA SER A 44 -11.45 27.13 -15.00
C SER A 44 -9.96 27.43 -15.15
N SER A 45 -9.15 27.03 -14.17
CA SER A 45 -7.69 26.97 -14.30
C SER A 45 -7.17 25.59 -13.92
N ALA A 46 -6.46 25.03 -14.90
CA ALA A 46 -5.66 23.82 -14.97
C ALA A 46 -5.13 23.23 -13.65
N LEU A 47 -5.54 22.00 -13.35
CA LEU A 47 -4.82 21.08 -12.48
C LEU A 47 -3.81 20.29 -13.33
N GLY A 48 -2.52 20.48 -13.02
CA GLY A 48 -1.42 19.69 -13.55
C GLY A 48 -1.51 18.24 -13.05
N VAL A 49 -1.53 17.30 -13.98
CA VAL A 49 -1.43 15.86 -13.73
C VAL A 49 0.05 15.50 -13.60
N PRO A 50 0.50 14.87 -12.50
CA PRO A 50 1.83 14.29 -12.44
C PRO A 50 1.88 12.96 -13.22
N ASN A 51 2.85 12.85 -14.13
CA ASN A 51 3.19 11.64 -14.88
C ASN A 51 3.63 10.51 -13.93
N VAL A 52 2.85 9.43 -13.88
CA VAL A 52 3.23 8.16 -13.23
C VAL A 52 3.74 7.19 -14.31
N PRO A 53 4.90 6.51 -14.13
CA PRO A 53 5.38 5.52 -15.10
C PRO A 53 4.49 4.26 -15.10
N PRO A 54 4.27 3.60 -16.26
CA PRO A 54 3.51 2.36 -16.31
C PRO A 54 4.31 1.20 -15.71
N LEU A 55 3.70 0.49 -14.76
CA LEU A 55 4.20 -0.78 -14.25
C LEU A 55 4.00 -1.88 -15.29
N SER A 56 5.09 -2.62 -15.58
CA SER A 56 5.11 -3.78 -16.46
C SER A 56 4.30 -4.97 -15.91
N PRO A 57 3.89 -5.92 -16.77
CA PRO A 57 2.93 -6.97 -16.43
C PRO A 57 3.56 -8.14 -15.66
N LEU A 58 2.73 -8.76 -14.81
CA LEU A 58 2.92 -10.03 -14.14
C LEU A 58 3.63 -11.09 -15.00
N ASN A 59 4.65 -11.73 -14.45
CA ASN A 59 5.19 -12.98 -14.94
C ASN A 59 4.41 -14.14 -14.28
N SER A 60 3.66 -14.88 -15.07
CA SER A 60 2.96 -16.12 -14.70
C SER A 60 3.89 -17.31 -14.91
N HIS A 61 4.43 -17.88 -13.83
CA HIS A 61 4.97 -19.23 -13.84
C HIS A 61 5.06 -19.79 -12.42
N LEU A 62 4.02 -20.49 -11.96
CA LEU A 62 4.08 -21.47 -10.87
C LEU A 62 2.96 -22.47 -11.12
N ASP A 63 3.27 -23.41 -12.00
CA ASP A 63 2.48 -24.59 -12.33
C ASP A 63 3.25 -25.80 -11.78
N GLY A 64 2.58 -26.68 -11.01
CA GLY A 64 3.12 -27.85 -10.32
C GLY A 64 3.68 -27.53 -8.92
N PHE A 65 3.22 -28.10 -7.81
CA PHE A 65 2.87 -29.50 -7.57
C PHE A 65 1.70 -29.65 -6.58
N ILE A 66 0.82 -30.59 -6.91
CA ILE A 66 -0.10 -31.26 -5.99
C ILE A 66 0.64 -32.49 -5.47
N GLU A 67 0.78 -32.62 -4.15
CA GLU A 67 0.88 -33.92 -3.47
C GLU A 67 0.08 -33.78 -2.16
N LEU A 68 -1.19 -34.16 -2.24
CA LEU A 68 -2.08 -34.29 -1.10
C LEU A 68 -1.93 -35.71 -0.58
N ASP A 69 -1.29 -35.86 0.57
CA ASP A 69 -1.41 -37.08 1.37
C ASP A 69 -2.85 -37.15 1.89
N SER A 70 -3.54 -38.16 1.38
CA SER A 70 -4.91 -38.49 1.71
C SER A 70 -4.86 -39.43 2.90
N ASP A 71 -5.43 -39.02 4.04
CA ASP A 71 -5.86 -39.99 5.04
C ASP A 71 -7.38 -39.96 5.20
N GLU A 72 -7.87 -41.18 5.17
CA GLU A 72 -9.21 -41.64 4.96
C GLU A 72 -10.01 -41.66 6.27
N SER A 73 -11.34 -41.62 6.12
CA SER A 73 -12.35 -41.97 7.13
C SER A 73 -12.78 -40.89 8.14
N LEU A 74 -13.97 -40.33 7.94
CA LEU A 74 -15.19 -40.97 8.47
C LEU A 74 -16.44 -40.29 7.94
N MET A 75 -17.30 -41.16 7.41
CA MET A 75 -18.65 -40.90 6.93
C MET A 75 -19.54 -40.35 8.04
N GLY A 76 -20.30 -39.30 7.70
CA GLY A 76 -21.37 -38.74 8.53
C GLY A 76 -22.37 -37.97 7.66
N SER A 77 -23.15 -38.71 6.90
CA SER A 77 -24.23 -38.24 6.02
C SER A 77 -25.23 -37.32 6.71
N HIS A 78 -25.54 -36.17 6.10
CA HIS A 78 -26.89 -35.63 6.06
C HIS A 78 -27.06 -34.80 4.78
N ALA A 79 -28.01 -35.26 3.95
CA ALA A 79 -28.62 -34.49 2.87
C ALA A 79 -29.45 -33.33 3.44
N VAL A 80 -29.91 -32.43 2.57
CA VAL A 80 -30.73 -31.21 2.82
C VAL A 80 -29.80 -30.01 3.06
N ASP A 81 -29.53 -29.05 2.16
CA ASP A 81 -30.37 -28.33 1.20
C ASP A 81 -29.54 -27.81 0.00
N SER A 82 -29.69 -28.39 -1.20
CA SER A 82 -29.06 -27.88 -2.44
C SER A 82 -29.94 -26.87 -3.20
N ALA A 83 -31.09 -26.46 -2.64
CA ALA A 83 -32.04 -25.61 -3.34
C ALA A 83 -31.69 -24.10 -3.29
N MET A 84 -31.00 -23.63 -2.25
CA MET A 84 -30.72 -22.18 -2.09
C MET A 84 -29.43 -21.68 -2.76
N GLU A 85 -28.52 -22.58 -3.14
CA GLU A 85 -27.24 -22.19 -3.75
C GLU A 85 -27.37 -21.97 -5.29
N GLU A 86 -28.37 -22.58 -5.91
CA GLU A 86 -28.68 -22.46 -7.35
C GLU A 86 -29.35 -21.13 -7.71
N GLU A 87 -30.03 -20.46 -6.77
CA GLU A 87 -30.74 -19.20 -7.02
C GLU A 87 -29.78 -17.99 -7.12
N ILE A 88 -28.63 -18.06 -6.42
CA ILE A 88 -27.62 -16.99 -6.42
C ILE A 88 -26.78 -17.02 -7.71
N ARG A 89 -26.64 -18.18 -8.38
CA ARG A 89 -25.93 -18.26 -9.69
C ARG A 89 -26.74 -17.72 -10.86
N ARG A 90 -28.08 -17.67 -10.78
CA ARG A 90 -28.93 -17.22 -11.89
C ARG A 90 -29.15 -15.70 -11.97
N SER A 91 -28.84 -14.95 -10.91
CA SER A 91 -29.09 -13.50 -10.85
C SER A 91 -27.94 -12.63 -11.39
N LYS A 92 -27.15 -13.13 -12.35
CA LYS A 92 -26.11 -12.34 -13.04
C LYS A 92 -26.70 -11.66 -14.27
N MET A 93 -27.18 -10.44 -14.06
CA MET A 93 -27.75 -9.56 -15.08
C MET A 93 -26.73 -9.23 -16.18
N ILE A 94 -27.17 -9.43 -17.42
CA ILE A 94 -26.52 -9.01 -18.67
C ILE A 94 -26.66 -7.49 -18.79
N VAL A 95 -25.52 -6.78 -18.90
CA VAL A 95 -25.45 -5.39 -19.36
C VAL A 95 -24.53 -5.36 -20.57
N GLY A 96 -25.07 -4.81 -21.66
CA GLY A 96 -24.61 -5.01 -23.02
C GLY A 96 -23.35 -4.24 -23.38
N GLY A 97 -22.58 -4.86 -24.27
CA GLY A 97 -21.37 -4.29 -24.83
C GLY A 97 -21.61 -3.17 -25.83
N LYS A 98 -20.55 -2.41 -26.07
CA LYS A 98 -20.38 -1.63 -27.28
C LYS A 98 -18.89 -1.47 -27.59
N ASP A 99 -18.48 -2.20 -28.63
CA ASP A 99 -17.22 -2.06 -29.33
C ASP A 99 -17.18 -0.74 -30.10
N ILE A 100 -16.08 -0.01 -29.92
CA ILE A 100 -15.61 1.12 -30.73
C ILE A 100 -14.09 1.07 -30.53
N GLY A 101 -13.28 0.60 -31.47
CA GLY A 101 -13.17 1.09 -32.84
C GLY A 101 -11.88 1.91 -32.93
N SER A 102 -10.72 1.25 -33.06
CA SER A 102 -9.43 1.89 -33.26
C SER A 102 -9.18 2.22 -34.74
N PRO A 103 -8.65 3.41 -35.09
CA PRO A 103 -8.01 3.65 -36.38
C PRO A 103 -6.47 3.78 -36.25
N PRO A 104 -5.74 3.76 -37.37
CA PRO A 104 -4.46 3.04 -37.48
C PRO A 104 -3.20 3.92 -37.38
N PHE A 105 -2.09 3.21 -37.17
CA PHE A 105 -0.69 3.65 -37.21
C PHE A 105 -0.30 4.43 -38.49
N LYS A 106 0.30 5.61 -38.33
CA LYS A 106 1.23 6.29 -39.25
C LYS A 106 2.48 6.61 -38.40
N GLY A 107 3.72 6.28 -38.74
CA GLY A 107 4.32 6.15 -40.06
C GLY A 107 4.72 7.52 -40.59
N ASP A 108 5.80 8.12 -40.06
CA ASP A 108 6.88 8.79 -40.83
C ASP A 108 7.79 9.72 -40.02
N ALA A 109 9.02 9.85 -40.56
CA ALA A 109 9.91 11.01 -40.53
C ALA A 109 10.91 11.18 -39.36
N CYS A 110 12.08 10.55 -39.56
CA CYS A 110 13.37 11.06 -39.10
C CYS A 110 13.73 12.37 -39.84
N PRO A 111 14.21 13.43 -39.16
CA PRO A 111 14.99 14.45 -39.83
C PRO A 111 16.49 14.23 -39.62
N LYS A 112 17.17 14.17 -40.77
CA LYS A 112 18.62 14.20 -40.96
C LYS A 112 19.22 15.56 -40.54
N GLU A 113 20.46 15.48 -40.07
CA GLU A 113 21.43 16.57 -39.95
C GLU A 113 21.50 17.47 -41.19
N PRO A 114 21.80 18.76 -41.00
CA PRO A 114 22.45 19.58 -42.00
C PRO A 114 23.94 19.74 -41.68
N LEU A 115 24.76 19.11 -42.53
CA LEU A 115 26.14 19.52 -42.82
C LEU A 115 26.18 20.94 -43.37
N GLN A 116 26.98 21.82 -42.76
CA GLN A 116 27.70 22.98 -43.33
C GLN A 116 28.26 23.79 -42.14
N LYS A 117 29.43 24.43 -42.15
CA LYS A 117 30.27 24.89 -43.25
C LYS A 117 31.66 25.20 -42.68
N VAL A 118 32.68 24.79 -43.42
CA VAL A 118 34.06 25.23 -43.26
C VAL A 118 34.16 26.72 -43.58
N SER A 119 34.80 27.50 -42.70
CA SER A 119 35.45 28.75 -43.08
C SER A 119 36.78 28.86 -42.33
N SER A 120 37.82 28.31 -42.97
CA SER A 120 39.22 28.58 -42.69
C SER A 120 39.57 29.90 -43.36
N THR A 121 39.87 30.92 -42.55
CA THR A 121 40.36 32.21 -43.04
C THR A 121 41.84 32.29 -42.71
N HIS A 122 42.67 31.99 -43.71
CA HIS A 122 44.12 32.17 -43.66
C HIS A 122 44.47 33.66 -43.57
N ALA A 123 45.21 34.04 -42.54
CA ALA A 123 45.92 35.31 -42.46
C ALA A 123 47.30 35.15 -43.15
N PRO A 124 47.70 36.04 -44.09
CA PRO A 124 49.02 35.95 -44.72
C PRO A 124 50.11 36.55 -43.82
N LEU A 125 51.10 35.73 -43.47
CA LEU A 125 52.37 36.16 -42.87
C LEU A 125 53.11 37.07 -43.86
N LYS A 126 53.32 38.32 -43.48
CA LYS A 126 54.15 39.26 -44.22
C LYS A 126 55.62 38.91 -44.01
N TYR A 127 56.28 38.50 -45.10
CA TYR A 127 57.73 38.48 -45.22
C TYR A 127 58.24 39.93 -45.27
N SER A 128 59.07 40.31 -44.31
CA SER A 128 59.84 41.56 -44.39
C SER A 128 61.11 41.30 -45.19
N GLU A 129 61.10 41.71 -46.45
CA GLU A 129 62.30 41.92 -47.26
C GLU A 129 63.17 43.01 -46.61
N SER A 130 64.45 42.71 -46.43
CA SER A 130 65.47 43.71 -46.08
C SER A 130 65.98 44.34 -47.38
N PRO A 131 66.16 45.67 -47.47
CA PRO A 131 66.70 46.29 -48.67
C PRO A 131 68.21 46.06 -48.74
N LEU A 132 68.65 45.45 -49.84
CA LEU A 132 70.01 45.66 -50.34
C LEU A 132 70.07 47.07 -50.92
N ASP A 133 70.94 47.92 -50.35
CA ASP A 133 71.61 48.95 -51.14
C ASP A 133 73.11 48.92 -50.84
N ALA A 134 73.86 49.06 -51.92
CA ALA A 134 75.28 48.84 -52.02
C ALA A 134 76.03 50.18 -51.94
N SER A 135 77.13 50.26 -51.20
CA SER A 135 78.21 51.18 -51.59
C SER A 135 79.54 50.92 -50.85
N ASN A 136 80.35 50.07 -51.47
CA ASN A 136 81.75 50.32 -51.83
C ASN A 136 82.66 51.10 -50.85
N ARG A 137 83.68 50.42 -50.30
CA ARG A 137 85.11 50.78 -50.49
C ARG A 137 86.06 49.74 -49.89
N GLN A 138 87.07 49.40 -50.71
CA GLN A 138 88.20 48.54 -50.42
C GLN A 138 88.98 48.96 -49.16
N ILE A 139 89.21 48.00 -48.26
CA ILE A 139 90.43 47.92 -47.46
C ILE A 139 90.92 46.47 -47.50
N THR A 140 91.97 46.25 -48.27
CA THR A 140 92.85 45.08 -48.17
C THR A 140 93.43 45.01 -46.76
N ARG A 141 92.88 44.12 -45.94
CA ARG A 141 93.56 43.55 -44.77
C ARG A 141 93.54 42.03 -44.93
N SER A 142 94.73 41.46 -44.74
CA SER A 142 95.10 40.04 -44.77
C SER A 142 94.01 39.06 -44.33
N PRO A 143 93.91 37.86 -44.93
CA PRO A 143 93.09 36.81 -44.36
C PRO A 143 93.67 36.47 -42.97
N GLU A 144 92.93 36.78 -41.91
CA GLU A 144 93.22 36.22 -40.60
C GLU A 144 93.24 34.70 -40.76
N HIS A 145 94.37 34.08 -40.47
CA HIS A 145 94.49 32.64 -40.45
C HIS A 145 93.40 32.08 -39.54
N SER A 146 92.42 31.42 -40.13
CA SER A 146 91.34 30.75 -39.43
C SER A 146 91.98 29.64 -38.60
N GLN A 147 92.29 29.91 -37.33
CA GLN A 147 92.85 28.91 -36.44
C GLN A 147 91.78 27.83 -36.25
N TRP A 148 91.96 26.70 -36.92
CA TRP A 148 91.08 25.55 -36.80
C TRP A 148 91.29 24.93 -35.42
N ILE A 149 90.44 25.31 -34.46
CA ILE A 149 90.42 24.72 -33.13
C ILE A 149 89.50 23.49 -33.20
N GLY A 150 90.09 22.33 -33.49
CA GLY A 150 89.34 21.07 -33.63
C GLY A 150 88.43 20.76 -32.43
N GLU A 151 88.86 21.12 -31.22
CA GLU A 151 88.07 20.99 -29.98
C GLU A 151 86.74 21.75 -30.03
N LYS A 152 86.71 22.93 -30.65
CA LYS A 152 85.50 23.76 -30.77
C LYS A 152 84.50 23.16 -31.74
N VAL A 153 84.98 22.53 -32.82
CA VAL A 153 84.13 21.82 -33.80
C VAL A 153 83.48 20.60 -33.16
N VAL A 154 84.27 19.81 -32.41
CA VAL A 154 83.79 18.63 -31.68
C VAL A 154 82.81 19.02 -30.56
N SER A 155 83.11 20.05 -29.78
CA SER A 155 82.19 20.59 -28.75
C SER A 155 80.88 21.09 -29.34
N ASN A 156 80.91 21.79 -30.48
CA ASN A 156 79.69 22.24 -31.17
C ASN A 156 78.84 21.08 -31.70
N PHE A 157 79.47 20.02 -32.20
CA PHE A 157 78.77 18.82 -32.66
C PHE A 157 78.03 18.13 -31.50
N PHE A 158 78.70 17.93 -30.37
CA PHE A 158 78.07 17.34 -29.20
C PHE A 158 76.95 18.21 -28.62
N LYS A 159 77.15 19.53 -28.52
CA LYS A 159 76.10 20.48 -28.10
C LYS A 159 74.85 20.41 -28.99
N LYS A 160 75.03 20.35 -30.31
CA LYS A 160 73.90 20.24 -31.25
C LYS A 160 73.17 18.91 -31.09
N THR A 161 73.91 17.82 -30.88
CA THR A 161 73.35 16.48 -30.66
C THR A 161 72.53 16.43 -29.36
N THR A 162 73.10 16.93 -28.26
CA THR A 162 72.42 17.07 -26.96
C THR A 162 71.13 17.90 -27.06
N LEU A 163 71.18 19.04 -27.77
CA LEU A 163 70.02 19.91 -27.94
C LEU A 163 68.90 19.22 -28.73
N CYS A 164 69.23 18.46 -29.78
CA CYS A 164 68.26 17.69 -30.55
C CYS A 164 67.62 16.58 -29.70
N MET A 165 68.40 15.85 -28.90
CA MET A 165 67.89 14.80 -28.00
C MET A 165 66.98 15.39 -26.91
N TRP A 166 67.34 16.54 -26.34
CA TRP A 166 66.49 17.24 -25.37
C TRP A 166 65.17 17.71 -25.98
N LYS A 167 65.21 18.25 -27.20
CA LYS A 167 64.00 18.69 -27.91
C LYS A 167 63.04 17.53 -28.18
N ASP A 168 63.57 16.35 -28.53
CA ASP A 168 62.75 15.15 -28.72
C ASP A 168 62.04 14.72 -27.42
N ILE A 169 62.74 14.75 -26.27
CA ILE A 169 62.11 14.52 -24.95
C ILE A 169 61.00 15.54 -24.69
N GLN A 170 61.29 16.82 -24.92
CA GLN A 170 60.33 17.90 -24.66
C GLN A 170 59.07 17.73 -25.54
N ASP A 171 59.25 17.47 -26.83
CA ASP A 171 58.15 17.25 -27.77
C ASP A 171 57.33 16.02 -27.37
N LYS A 172 57.97 14.93 -26.94
CA LYS A 172 57.27 13.74 -26.41
C LYS A 172 56.47 14.05 -25.15
N ILE A 173 57.02 14.81 -24.20
CA ILE A 173 56.30 15.19 -22.98
C ILE A 173 55.10 16.08 -23.32
N ILE A 174 55.25 17.05 -24.22
CA ILE A 174 54.17 17.96 -24.63
C ILE A 174 53.06 17.22 -25.38
N GLN A 175 53.41 16.25 -26.22
CA GLN A 175 52.45 15.49 -27.02
C GLN A 175 51.77 14.36 -26.24
N THR A 176 52.32 13.94 -25.09
CA THR A 176 51.76 12.86 -24.28
C THR A 176 50.71 13.40 -23.31
N PRO A 177 49.49 12.86 -23.29
CA PRO A 177 48.49 13.25 -22.30
C PRO A 177 49.00 13.02 -20.88
N PHE A 178 48.58 13.90 -19.95
CA PHE A 178 49.16 14.01 -18.61
C PHE A 178 49.21 12.68 -17.84
N GLU A 179 48.17 11.85 -17.96
CA GLU A 179 48.01 10.55 -17.30
C GLU A 179 49.06 9.52 -17.76
N TYR A 180 49.62 9.71 -18.95
CA TYR A 180 50.59 8.79 -19.55
C TYR A 180 52.04 9.29 -19.43
N ILE A 181 52.27 10.54 -19.00
CA ILE A 181 53.62 11.10 -18.81
C ILE A 181 54.51 10.23 -17.89
N PRO A 182 54.01 9.63 -16.78
CA PRO A 182 54.84 8.72 -15.98
C PRO A 182 55.40 7.52 -16.74
N ARG A 183 54.75 7.08 -17.82
CA ARG A 183 55.21 5.96 -18.66
C ARG A 183 56.43 6.33 -19.50
N LEU A 184 56.71 7.62 -19.71
CA LEU A 184 57.89 8.09 -20.44
C LEU A 184 59.17 8.03 -19.61
N ARG A 185 59.10 7.77 -18.29
CA ARG A 185 60.27 7.74 -17.38
C ARG A 185 61.44 6.89 -17.88
N PRO A 186 61.24 5.64 -18.35
CA PRO A 186 62.35 4.81 -18.80
C PRO A 186 63.01 5.38 -20.07
N GLU A 187 62.22 5.93 -20.99
CA GLU A 187 62.73 6.56 -22.22
C GLU A 187 63.54 7.82 -21.89
N ILE A 188 63.00 8.67 -21.02
CA ILE A 188 63.67 9.89 -20.55
C ILE A 188 65.01 9.56 -19.88
N ALA A 189 65.02 8.60 -18.96
CA ALA A 189 66.25 8.18 -18.27
C ALA A 189 67.30 7.63 -19.24
N THR A 190 66.86 6.90 -20.26
CA THR A 190 67.74 6.37 -21.32
C THR A 190 68.39 7.51 -22.11
N VAL A 191 67.61 8.50 -22.53
CA VAL A 191 68.14 9.64 -23.30
C VAL A 191 69.06 10.50 -22.43
N LEU A 192 68.70 10.80 -21.17
CA LEU A 192 69.58 11.54 -20.26
C LEU A 192 70.93 10.83 -20.03
N SER A 193 70.92 9.51 -19.84
CA SER A 193 72.16 8.71 -19.71
C SER A 193 73.00 8.73 -20.98
N GLN A 194 72.39 8.75 -22.17
CA GLN A 194 73.12 8.91 -23.43
C GLN A 194 73.76 10.29 -23.55
N ILE A 195 73.06 11.35 -23.13
CA ILE A 195 73.59 12.71 -23.17
C ILE A 195 74.75 12.88 -22.16
N GLU A 196 74.65 12.28 -20.97
CA GLU A 196 75.72 12.29 -19.96
C GLU A 196 77.01 11.62 -20.46
N LYS A 197 76.90 10.52 -21.21
CA LYS A 197 78.05 9.87 -21.87
C LYS A 197 78.71 10.75 -22.92
N ILE A 198 77.96 11.67 -23.51
CA ILE A 198 78.42 12.58 -24.56
C ILE A 198 79.05 13.86 -23.97
N HIS A 199 78.64 14.27 -22.77
CA HIS A 199 79.02 15.57 -22.20
C HIS A 199 79.29 15.45 -20.68
N ALA A 200 80.52 15.72 -20.25
CA ALA A 200 80.95 15.50 -18.85
C ALA A 200 80.37 16.49 -17.83
N ASP A 201 80.10 17.76 -18.21
CA ASP A 201 79.67 18.79 -17.25
C ASP A 201 78.47 19.60 -17.75
N GLY A 202 77.26 19.43 -17.17
CA GLY A 202 76.18 20.43 -17.38
C GLY A 202 74.73 19.95 -17.44
N LEU A 203 74.41 18.67 -17.27
CA LEU A 203 73.02 18.16 -17.33
C LEU A 203 72.28 18.19 -15.98
N SER A 204 73.02 18.31 -14.89
CA SER A 204 72.46 18.23 -13.53
C SER A 204 71.28 19.20 -13.28
N PRO A 205 71.32 20.48 -13.69
CA PRO A 205 70.18 21.38 -13.50
C PRO A 205 68.91 20.97 -14.26
N LEU A 206 69.08 20.34 -15.43
CA LEU A 206 67.99 19.92 -16.31
C LEU A 206 67.33 18.63 -15.83
N GLU A 207 68.16 17.69 -15.39
CA GLU A 207 67.74 16.46 -14.75
C GLU A 207 66.99 16.76 -13.45
N GLU A 208 67.50 17.68 -12.63
CA GLU A 208 66.83 18.11 -11.39
C GLU A 208 65.46 18.73 -11.69
N TYR A 209 65.37 19.59 -12.71
CA TYR A 209 64.10 20.17 -13.15
C TYR A 209 63.09 19.09 -13.56
N LEU A 210 63.51 18.14 -14.40
CA LEU A 210 62.64 17.08 -14.91
C LEU A 210 62.20 16.11 -13.81
N ASN A 211 63.10 15.76 -12.90
CA ASN A 211 62.80 14.96 -11.72
C ASN A 211 61.80 15.69 -10.80
N SER A 212 61.95 17.00 -10.63
CA SER A 212 60.99 17.81 -9.87
C SER A 212 59.60 17.79 -10.51
N TYR A 213 59.53 17.84 -11.84
CA TYR A 213 58.28 17.81 -12.60
C TYR A 213 57.59 16.44 -12.47
N LEU A 214 58.32 15.34 -12.69
CA LEU A 214 57.80 13.98 -12.55
C LEU A 214 57.33 13.70 -11.12
N LYS A 215 58.02 14.22 -10.10
CA LYS A 215 57.58 14.14 -8.70
C LYS A 215 56.26 14.87 -8.45
N ARG A 216 56.03 16.02 -9.09
CA ARG A 216 54.73 16.73 -9.02
C ARG A 216 53.61 15.92 -9.66
N ILE A 217 53.89 15.20 -10.74
CA ILE A 217 52.92 14.32 -11.38
C ILE A 217 52.55 13.15 -10.46
N ASP A 218 53.53 12.52 -9.80
CA ASP A 218 53.25 11.45 -8.82
C ASP A 218 52.35 11.97 -7.69
N ASN A 219 52.72 13.11 -7.09
CA ASN A 219 51.93 13.74 -6.04
C ASN A 219 50.49 14.04 -6.49
N PHE A 220 50.30 14.49 -7.74
CA PHE A 220 48.97 14.75 -8.29
C PHE A 220 48.15 13.47 -8.44
N ASN A 221 48.74 12.40 -8.98
CA ASN A 221 48.07 11.12 -9.14
C ASN A 221 47.67 10.51 -7.80
N ASP A 222 48.54 10.62 -6.78
CA ASP A 222 48.25 10.18 -5.42
C ASP A 222 47.05 10.94 -4.83
N VAL A 223 47.03 12.27 -4.98
CA VAL A 223 45.90 13.12 -4.53
C VAL A 223 44.62 12.77 -5.28
N GLN A 224 44.68 12.59 -6.60
CA GLN A 224 43.52 12.23 -7.42
C GLN A 224 42.96 10.86 -7.04
N SER A 225 43.83 9.87 -6.81
CA SER A 225 43.46 8.53 -6.35
C SER A 225 42.80 8.60 -4.97
N SER A 226 43.39 9.35 -4.04
CA SER A 226 42.83 9.57 -2.70
C SER A 226 41.46 10.23 -2.76
N TYR A 227 41.28 11.26 -3.58
CA TYR A 227 40.00 11.95 -3.72
C TYR A 227 38.94 11.04 -4.34
N SER A 228 39.31 10.23 -5.33
CA SER A 228 38.41 9.26 -5.95
C SER A 228 37.95 8.19 -4.96
N ALA A 229 38.86 7.68 -4.13
CA ALA A 229 38.54 6.74 -3.06
C ALA A 229 37.63 7.36 -2.00
N GLN A 230 37.88 8.62 -1.63
CA GLN A 230 37.05 9.36 -0.68
C GLN A 230 35.64 9.58 -1.23
N LEU A 231 35.50 9.96 -2.51
CA LEU A 231 34.21 10.20 -3.15
C LEU A 231 33.40 8.91 -3.24
N LEU A 232 34.05 7.79 -3.58
CA LEU A 232 33.44 6.46 -3.54
C LEU A 232 33.00 6.07 -2.11
N SER A 233 33.79 6.42 -1.09
CA SER A 233 33.45 6.14 0.31
C SER A 233 32.27 6.97 0.79
N ILE A 234 32.16 8.24 0.39
CA ILE A 234 31.04 9.13 0.73
C ILE A 234 29.74 8.60 0.11
N ASP A 235 29.79 8.19 -1.17
CA ASP A 235 28.62 7.62 -1.83
C ASP A 235 28.15 6.33 -1.15
N LYS A 236 29.09 5.45 -0.78
CA LYS A 236 28.78 4.25 0.00
C LYS A 236 28.13 4.57 1.36
N ALA A 237 28.62 5.59 2.06
CA ALA A 237 28.05 6.01 3.34
C ALA A 237 26.62 6.54 3.19
N ARG A 238 26.37 7.36 2.16
CA ARG A 238 25.01 7.84 1.84
C ARG A 238 24.06 6.70 1.50
N GLN A 239 24.49 5.75 0.66
CA GLN A 239 23.67 4.58 0.34
C GLN A 239 23.35 3.75 1.59
N LEU A 240 24.31 3.59 2.51
CA LEU A 240 24.07 2.90 3.77
C LEU A 240 23.04 3.63 4.64
N ASP A 241 23.14 4.95 4.74
CA ASP A 241 22.19 5.79 5.49
C ASP A 241 20.76 5.67 4.92
N GLU A 242 20.60 5.85 3.60
CA GLU A 242 19.32 5.70 2.91
C GLU A 242 18.71 4.30 3.11
N LYS A 243 19.53 3.25 3.02
CA LYS A 243 19.07 1.87 3.26
C LYS A 243 18.71 1.64 4.73
N THR A 244 19.42 2.26 5.65
CA THR A 244 19.14 2.18 7.09
C THR A 244 17.80 2.85 7.40
N SER A 245 17.55 4.06 6.89
CA SER A 245 16.25 4.73 7.03
C SER A 245 15.10 3.91 6.44
N ALA A 246 15.29 3.31 5.25
CA ALA A 246 14.27 2.45 4.65
C ALA A 246 13.96 1.19 5.49
N ILE A 247 14.96 0.64 6.17
CA ILE A 247 14.77 -0.49 7.11
C ILE A 247 13.98 -0.04 8.34
N GLU A 248 14.32 1.12 8.92
CA GLU A 248 13.58 1.67 10.07
C GLU A 248 12.10 1.90 9.74
N GLU A 249 11.81 2.52 8.59
CA GLU A 249 10.43 2.71 8.12
C GLU A 249 9.69 1.36 7.95
N ALA A 250 10.33 0.38 7.32
CA ALA A 250 9.73 -0.94 7.14
C ALA A 250 9.44 -1.65 8.48
N LEU A 251 10.31 -1.48 9.49
CA LEU A 251 10.10 -2.03 10.83
C LEU A 251 8.90 -1.37 11.52
N THR A 252 8.74 -0.04 11.40
CA THR A 252 7.57 0.65 11.96
C THR A 252 6.25 0.17 11.34
N LEU A 253 6.22 -0.03 10.02
CA LEU A 253 5.07 -0.59 9.32
C LEU A 253 4.76 -2.03 9.77
N MET A 254 5.80 -2.85 9.97
CA MET A 254 5.64 -4.22 10.46
C MET A 254 5.03 -4.26 11.87
N GLU A 255 5.44 -3.34 12.76
CA GLU A 255 4.88 -3.19 14.11
C GLU A 255 3.38 -2.86 14.04
N GLN A 256 3.00 -1.91 13.18
CA GLN A 256 1.60 -1.53 12.97
C GLN A 256 0.76 -2.70 12.44
N LEU A 257 1.22 -3.37 11.38
CA LEU A 257 0.53 -4.52 10.80
C LEU A 257 0.36 -5.66 11.80
N ARG A 258 1.34 -5.87 12.68
CA ARG A 258 1.23 -6.83 13.78
C ARG A 258 0.14 -6.43 14.77
N GLY A 259 0.03 -5.14 15.09
CA GLY A 259 -1.07 -4.60 15.90
C GLY A 259 -2.43 -4.86 15.26
N ASP A 260 -2.58 -4.51 13.98
CA ASP A 260 -3.82 -4.69 13.23
C ASP A 260 -4.22 -6.17 13.13
N ALA A 261 -3.25 -7.06 12.90
CA ALA A 261 -3.47 -8.50 12.87
C ALA A 261 -4.03 -9.04 14.20
N LYS A 262 -3.54 -8.54 15.35
CA LYS A 262 -4.07 -8.91 16.67
C LYS A 262 -5.52 -8.46 16.84
N VAL A 263 -5.84 -7.22 16.46
CA VAL A 263 -7.21 -6.69 16.54
C VAL A 263 -8.18 -7.50 15.67
N ILE A 264 -7.76 -7.85 14.44
CA ILE A 264 -8.56 -8.70 13.54
C ILE A 264 -8.78 -10.09 14.15
N GLN A 265 -7.74 -10.68 14.76
CA GLN A 265 -7.83 -11.97 15.42
C GLN A 265 -8.82 -11.95 16.59
N GLU A 266 -8.72 -10.95 17.46
CA GLU A 266 -9.65 -10.76 18.59
C GLU A 266 -11.09 -10.61 18.11
N ARG A 267 -11.32 -9.77 17.09
CA ARG A 267 -12.65 -9.56 16.52
C ARG A 267 -13.22 -10.83 15.88
N THR A 268 -12.37 -11.65 15.28
CA THR A 268 -12.77 -12.94 14.68
C THR A 268 -13.26 -13.92 15.76
N ILE A 269 -12.58 -13.96 16.91
CA ILE A 269 -12.98 -14.79 18.06
C ILE A 269 -14.33 -14.31 18.62
N GLU A 270 -14.50 -13.00 18.79
CA GLU A 270 -15.74 -12.39 19.27
C GLU A 270 -16.94 -12.72 18.36
N LEU A 271 -16.79 -12.52 17.05
CA LEU A 271 -17.83 -12.84 16.06
C LEU A 271 -18.17 -14.34 16.03
N SER A 272 -17.18 -15.21 16.24
CA SER A 272 -17.40 -16.65 16.35
C SER A 272 -18.26 -17.01 17.56
N LEU A 273 -18.05 -16.33 18.70
CA LEU A 273 -18.86 -16.49 19.89
C LEU A 273 -20.30 -15.98 19.68
N GLU A 274 -20.45 -14.79 19.10
CA GLU A 274 -21.75 -14.19 18.80
C GLU A 274 -22.56 -15.10 17.85
N LYS A 275 -21.92 -15.66 16.82
CA LYS A 275 -22.55 -16.63 15.91
C LYS A 275 -23.07 -17.87 16.65
N LYS A 276 -22.34 -18.39 17.64
CA LYS A 276 -22.78 -19.54 18.46
C LYS A 276 -23.98 -19.18 19.34
N GLU A 277 -23.97 -17.98 19.94
CA GLU A 277 -25.09 -17.46 20.73
C GLU A 277 -26.35 -17.28 19.88
N LEU A 278 -26.24 -16.62 18.72
CA LEU A 278 -27.34 -16.44 17.78
C LEU A 278 -27.92 -17.78 17.31
N LYS A 279 -27.06 -18.77 17.05
CA LYS A 279 -27.52 -20.13 16.71
C LYS A 279 -28.35 -20.76 17.82
N ARG A 280 -27.95 -20.60 19.09
CA ARG A 280 -28.73 -21.09 20.25
C ARG A 280 -30.08 -20.38 20.37
N ARG A 281 -30.11 -19.05 20.21
CA ARG A 281 -31.36 -18.28 20.24
C ARG A 281 -32.33 -18.70 19.13
N LEU A 282 -31.82 -18.90 17.91
CA LEU A 282 -32.63 -19.37 16.79
C LEU A 282 -33.26 -20.74 17.07
N GLN A 283 -32.50 -21.66 17.68
CA GLN A 283 -33.02 -22.98 18.08
C GLN A 283 -34.13 -22.88 19.14
N SER A 284 -33.96 -22.00 20.15
CA SER A 284 -34.99 -21.75 21.17
C SER A 284 -36.28 -21.22 20.55
N ILE A 285 -36.19 -20.18 19.72
CA ILE A 285 -37.34 -19.58 19.03
C ILE A 285 -38.07 -20.61 18.18
N ASN A 286 -37.34 -21.48 17.48
CA ASN A 286 -37.95 -22.53 16.68
C ASN A 286 -38.72 -23.54 17.55
N ALA A 287 -38.18 -23.93 18.71
CA ALA A 287 -38.86 -24.82 19.64
C ALA A 287 -40.14 -24.17 20.22
N GLU A 288 -40.05 -22.89 20.63
CA GLU A 288 -41.21 -22.12 21.12
C GLU A 288 -42.28 -21.98 20.03
N SER A 289 -41.88 -21.71 18.78
CA SER A 289 -42.81 -21.62 17.65
C SER A 289 -43.52 -22.95 17.38
N GLN A 290 -42.82 -24.08 17.48
CA GLN A 290 -43.42 -25.41 17.35
C GLN A 290 -44.42 -25.68 18.47
N GLN A 291 -44.09 -25.34 19.71
CA GLN A 291 -45.01 -25.47 20.84
C GLN A 291 -46.27 -24.62 20.67
N LEU A 292 -46.12 -23.36 20.24
CA LEU A 292 -47.26 -22.49 19.96
C LEU A 292 -48.14 -23.01 18.81
N SER A 293 -47.54 -23.65 17.80
CA SER A 293 -48.28 -24.29 16.72
C SER A 293 -49.15 -25.45 17.23
N ILE A 294 -48.58 -26.31 18.08
CA ILE A 294 -49.32 -27.41 18.73
C ILE A 294 -50.46 -26.86 19.58
N LEU A 295 -50.15 -25.90 20.47
CA LEU A 295 -51.15 -25.25 21.32
C LEU A 295 -52.27 -24.60 20.51
N SER A 296 -51.94 -23.97 19.38
CA SER A 296 -52.93 -23.37 18.48
C SER A 296 -53.86 -24.41 17.88
N CYS A 297 -53.34 -25.61 17.53
CA CYS A 297 -54.15 -26.72 17.03
C CYS A 297 -55.12 -27.23 18.11
N GLU A 298 -54.61 -27.49 19.32
CA GLU A 298 -55.43 -27.94 20.46
C GLU A 298 -56.54 -26.93 20.80
N LYS A 299 -56.25 -25.63 20.70
CA LYS A 299 -57.24 -24.58 20.92
C LYS A 299 -58.30 -24.53 19.83
N ALA A 300 -57.94 -24.76 18.57
CA ALA A 300 -58.91 -24.84 17.48
C ALA A 300 -59.86 -26.02 17.69
N GLU A 301 -59.35 -27.21 18.05
CA GLU A 301 -60.18 -28.39 18.33
C GLU A 301 -61.13 -28.16 19.52
N ALA A 302 -60.65 -27.50 20.58
CA ALA A 302 -61.50 -27.14 21.71
C ALA A 302 -62.60 -26.12 21.34
N ILE A 303 -62.31 -25.18 20.44
CA ILE A 303 -63.30 -24.24 19.92
C ILE A 303 -64.36 -24.99 19.10
N ASP A 304 -63.96 -25.84 18.16
CA ASP A 304 -64.88 -26.63 17.33
C ASP A 304 -65.81 -27.50 18.20
N GLN A 305 -65.26 -28.11 19.25
CA GLN A 305 -66.05 -28.89 20.21
C GLN A 305 -67.05 -28.03 20.97
N GLN A 306 -66.65 -26.83 21.42
CA GLN A 306 -67.53 -25.92 22.14
C GLN A 306 -68.65 -25.38 21.23
N GLU A 307 -68.35 -25.08 19.97
CA GLU A 307 -69.35 -24.67 18.97
C GLU A 307 -70.40 -25.76 18.76
N LEU A 308 -69.99 -27.04 18.68
CA LEU A 308 -70.91 -28.17 18.58
C LEU A 308 -71.86 -28.28 19.79
N GLU A 309 -71.35 -28.09 21.00
CA GLU A 309 -72.17 -28.08 22.22
C GLU A 309 -73.16 -26.92 22.23
N VAL A 310 -72.75 -25.72 21.79
CA VAL A 310 -73.63 -24.56 21.67
C VAL A 310 -74.77 -24.84 20.68
N VAL A 311 -74.48 -25.45 19.52
CA VAL A 311 -75.52 -25.85 18.55
C VAL A 311 -76.48 -26.86 19.16
N LYS A 312 -75.98 -27.82 19.94
CA LYS A 312 -76.83 -28.80 20.64
C LYS A 312 -77.77 -28.12 21.64
N LEU A 313 -77.24 -27.26 22.52
CA LEU A 313 -78.04 -26.51 23.49
C LEU A 313 -79.05 -25.60 22.81
N GLN A 314 -78.68 -24.96 21.70
CA GLN A 314 -79.61 -24.12 20.94
C GLN A 314 -80.80 -24.95 20.40
N ASN A 315 -80.55 -26.17 19.91
CA ASN A 315 -81.62 -27.06 19.47
C ASN A 315 -82.52 -27.50 20.64
N GLU A 316 -81.94 -27.76 21.82
CA GLU A 316 -82.70 -28.06 23.04
C GLU A 316 -83.58 -26.87 23.46
N VAL A 317 -83.04 -25.65 23.45
CA VAL A 317 -83.78 -24.41 23.72
C VAL A 317 -84.94 -24.26 22.74
N ASN A 318 -84.69 -24.39 21.44
CA ASN A 318 -85.74 -24.31 20.40
C ASN A 318 -86.85 -25.36 20.61
N THR A 319 -86.49 -26.56 21.09
CA THR A 319 -87.46 -27.64 21.39
C THR A 319 -88.33 -27.27 22.60
N LEU A 320 -87.72 -26.71 23.65
CA LEU A 320 -88.44 -26.24 24.84
C LEU A 320 -89.34 -25.05 24.52
N GLU A 321 -88.88 -24.07 23.74
CA GLU A 321 -89.69 -22.94 23.28
C GLU A 321 -90.87 -23.38 22.41
N GLY A 322 -90.68 -24.41 21.58
CA GLY A 322 -91.74 -25.01 20.76
C GLY A 322 -92.74 -25.88 21.55
N THR A 323 -92.39 -26.29 22.77
CA THR A 323 -93.31 -27.01 23.66
C THR A 323 -94.33 -26.00 24.20
N SER A 324 -95.62 -26.21 23.93
CA SER A 324 -96.67 -25.27 24.35
C SER A 324 -96.55 -24.97 25.84
N ALA A 325 -96.23 -23.72 26.17
CA ALA A 325 -96.19 -23.25 27.53
C ALA A 325 -97.56 -23.49 28.18
N ILE A 326 -97.57 -23.99 29.42
CA ILE A 326 -98.78 -24.05 30.23
C ILE A 326 -99.34 -22.63 30.27
N THR A 327 -100.46 -22.42 29.59
CA THR A 327 -101.04 -21.10 29.43
C THR A 327 -101.62 -20.64 30.76
N GLU A 328 -101.63 -19.32 30.99
CA GLU A 328 -102.30 -18.72 32.17
C GLU A 328 -103.75 -19.23 32.29
N GLU A 329 -104.43 -19.43 31.15
CA GLU A 329 -105.77 -20.03 31.09
C GLU A 329 -105.82 -21.48 31.58
N ALA A 330 -104.82 -22.31 31.28
CA ALA A 330 -104.77 -23.68 31.82
C ALA A 330 -104.52 -23.68 33.34
N ILE A 331 -103.72 -22.73 33.84
CA ILE A 331 -103.48 -22.52 35.28
C ILE A 331 -104.78 -22.05 35.96
N GLU A 332 -105.50 -21.11 35.35
CA GLU A 332 -106.75 -20.56 35.87
C GLU A 332 -107.90 -21.58 35.83
N ALA A 333 -107.98 -22.38 34.76
CA ALA A 333 -108.89 -23.52 34.65
C ALA A 333 -108.59 -24.57 35.74
N LEU A 334 -107.32 -24.87 36.01
CA LEU A 334 -106.97 -25.78 37.11
C LEU A 334 -107.34 -25.18 38.48
N ALA A 335 -107.08 -23.89 38.69
CA ALA A 335 -107.41 -23.19 39.94
C ALA A 335 -108.93 -23.13 40.20
N THR A 336 -109.75 -23.00 39.15
CA THR A 336 -111.21 -23.09 39.27
C THR A 336 -111.67 -24.51 39.61
N VAL A 337 -111.09 -25.54 38.98
CA VAL A 337 -111.36 -26.95 39.32
C VAL A 337 -110.98 -27.25 40.78
N CYS A 338 -109.79 -26.84 41.24
CA CYS A 338 -109.37 -27.01 42.63
C CYS A 338 -110.34 -26.35 43.62
N ARG A 339 -110.75 -25.09 43.36
CA ARG A 339 -111.75 -24.39 44.19
C ARG A 339 -113.08 -25.14 44.23
N SER A 340 -113.52 -25.72 43.10
CA SER A 340 -114.77 -26.48 43.05
C SER A 340 -114.68 -27.80 43.83
N MET A 341 -113.54 -28.50 43.77
CA MET A 341 -113.31 -29.71 44.57
C MET A 341 -113.25 -29.43 46.06
N GLU A 342 -112.64 -28.32 46.48
CA GLU A 342 -112.64 -27.90 47.89
C GLU A 342 -114.05 -27.58 48.37
N ALA A 343 -114.86 -26.87 47.55
CA ALA A 343 -116.25 -26.61 47.87
C ALA A 343 -117.06 -27.92 48.04
N ALA A 344 -116.94 -28.88 47.10
CA ALA A 344 -117.60 -30.18 47.19
C ALA A 344 -117.15 -30.99 48.42
N ARG A 345 -115.87 -30.90 48.80
CA ARG A 345 -115.35 -31.52 50.03
C ARG A 345 -115.97 -30.92 51.29
N GLU A 346 -116.17 -29.60 51.33
CA GLU A 346 -116.86 -28.94 52.45
C GLU A 346 -118.35 -29.32 52.50
N GLU A 347 -119.02 -29.47 51.36
CA GLU A 347 -120.39 -29.99 51.30
C GLU A 347 -120.49 -31.41 51.87
N PHE A 348 -119.54 -32.29 51.52
CA PHE A 348 -119.44 -33.64 52.08
C PHE A 348 -119.27 -33.66 53.60
N LYS A 349 -118.50 -32.72 54.18
CA LYS A 349 -118.37 -32.59 55.65
C LYS A 349 -119.67 -32.19 56.32
N ASN A 350 -120.52 -31.42 55.62
CA ASN A 350 -121.78 -30.91 56.13
C ASN A 350 -122.98 -31.84 55.89
N LEU A 351 -122.78 -32.96 55.17
CA LEU A 351 -123.79 -33.99 54.94
C LEU A 351 -124.06 -34.78 56.22
N LYS A 352 -125.14 -34.41 56.93
CA LYS A 352 -125.70 -35.23 58.01
C LYS A 352 -126.49 -36.39 57.43
N TRP A 353 -125.93 -37.59 57.57
CA TRP A 353 -126.61 -38.84 57.23
C TRP A 353 -127.90 -38.96 58.05
N LYS A 354 -129.05 -38.95 57.38
CA LYS A 354 -130.32 -39.36 58.00
C LYS A 354 -130.45 -40.86 57.79
N LEU A 355 -130.35 -41.63 58.87
CA LEU A 355 -130.93 -42.96 58.95
C LEU A 355 -132.41 -42.83 59.33
#